data_AF-A0A7S0AR40-F1
#
_entry.id   AF-A0A7S0AR40-F1
#
_cell.length_a   1.000
_cell.length_b   1.000
_cell.length_c   1.000
_cell.angle_alpha   90.00
_cell.angle_beta   90.00
_cell.angle_gamma   90.00
#
_symmetry.space_group_name_H-M   'P 1'
#
loop_
_entity.id
_entity.type
_entity.pdbx_description
1 polymer ?
#
loop_
_entity_poly.entity_id
_entity_poly.type
_entity_poly.pdbx_seq_one_letter_code
_entity_poly.pdbx_strand_id
1 'polypeptide(L)'
;CQTLCQDGSSIPNPDLIVQDQSCSEYETMAKFETQLENCGYYDMLGALCGCDNEAPTDGCGKLCGDDEALPNPELEVWGQTCREWEAESTFDVYSGEFCEDTYREVKYLCGCDDVDLPTDGCGPICSDGSSLPDPDLIVYNETCSYWNLESIFDVYGVQEDYCGDYVHVGDLCG
;
A
#
# COMPACT_ATOMS: atom_id res chain seq x y z
N CYS A 1 4.06 9.46 22.76
CA CYS A 1 4.81 10.19 21.71
C CYS A 1 4.71 11.72 21.83
N GLN A 2 3.96 12.24 22.82
CA GLN A 2 3.70 13.67 23.10
C GLN A 2 2.75 14.36 22.12
N THR A 3 3.08 14.45 20.83
CA THR A 3 2.26 15.10 19.79
C THR A 3 2.41 14.38 18.45
N LEU A 4 1.50 14.59 17.49
CA LEU A 4 1.65 14.09 16.12
C LEU A 4 2.76 14.82 15.36
N CYS A 5 2.85 16.15 15.48
CA CYS A 5 3.96 16.88 14.86
C CYS A 5 5.20 16.75 15.76
N GLN A 6 6.31 16.24 15.20
CA GLN A 6 7.57 16.01 15.91
C GLN A 6 8.18 17.29 16.48
N ASP A 7 7.94 18.43 15.81
CA ASP A 7 8.39 19.75 16.25
C ASP A 7 7.52 20.35 17.39
N GLY A 8 6.45 19.65 17.79
CA GLY A 8 5.50 20.09 18.80
C GLY A 8 4.53 21.18 18.33
N SER A 9 4.49 21.48 17.04
CA SER A 9 3.53 22.42 16.45
C SER A 9 2.11 21.85 16.48
N SER A 10 1.14 22.72 16.20
CA SER A 10 -0.26 22.29 16.05
C SER A 10 -0.44 21.65 14.67
N ILE A 11 -1.24 20.58 14.64
CA ILE A 11 -1.53 19.88 13.40
C ILE A 11 -2.21 20.82 12.39
N PRO A 12 -1.71 20.90 11.15
CA PRO A 12 -2.25 21.83 10.14
C PRO A 12 -3.69 21.52 9.74
N ASN A 13 -4.05 20.24 9.63
CA ASN A 13 -5.37 19.80 9.17
C ASN A 13 -6.09 18.94 10.23
N PRO A 14 -6.58 19.53 11.33
CA PRO A 14 -7.11 18.77 12.47
C PRO A 14 -8.37 17.95 12.14
N ASP A 15 -9.17 18.39 11.16
CA ASP A 15 -10.42 17.73 10.76
C ASP A 15 -10.23 16.75 9.57
N LEU A 16 -9.02 16.63 9.03
CA LEU A 16 -8.73 15.67 7.96
C LEU A 16 -8.88 14.25 8.51
N ILE A 17 -9.61 13.41 7.79
CA ILE A 17 -9.69 11.98 8.07
C ILE A 17 -8.53 11.29 7.37
N VAL A 18 -7.75 10.54 8.15
CA VAL A 18 -6.66 9.69 7.68
C VAL A 18 -7.01 8.28 8.15
N GLN A 19 -6.93 7.29 7.28
CA GLN A 19 -7.41 5.93 7.53
C GLN A 19 -8.87 5.93 8.03
N ASP A 20 -9.10 5.87 9.34
CA ASP A 20 -10.43 5.78 9.95
C ASP A 20 -10.77 6.93 10.92
N GLN A 21 -9.84 7.84 11.21
CA GLN A 21 -10.03 8.87 12.24
C GLN A 21 -9.53 10.25 11.82
N SER A 22 -10.01 11.26 12.55
CA SER A 22 -9.53 12.62 12.35
C SER A 22 -8.12 12.79 12.91
N CYS A 23 -7.35 13.67 12.29
CA CYS A 23 -6.04 14.08 12.79
C CYS A 23 -6.08 14.58 14.25
N SER A 24 -7.17 15.24 14.67
CA SER A 24 -7.36 15.67 16.06
C SER A 24 -7.58 14.51 17.06
N GLU A 25 -8.16 13.40 16.61
CA GLU A 25 -8.31 12.18 17.41
C GLU A 25 -6.96 11.49 17.55
N TYR A 26 -6.20 11.35 16.46
CA TYR A 26 -4.83 10.81 16.51
C TYR A 26 -3.89 11.64 17.38
N GLU A 27 -4.01 12.97 17.39
CA GLU A 27 -3.28 13.87 18.30
C GLU A 27 -3.52 13.52 19.77
N THR A 28 -4.78 13.20 20.07
CA THR A 28 -5.19 12.81 21.42
C THR A 28 -4.59 11.46 21.76
N MET A 29 -4.61 10.49 20.85
CA MET A 29 -4.01 9.17 21.05
C MET A 29 -2.50 9.24 21.22
N ALA A 30 -1.79 10.00 20.38
CA ALA A 30 -0.33 10.20 20.44
C ALA A 30 0.15 10.76 21.80
N LYS A 31 -0.67 11.62 22.42
CA LYS A 31 -0.45 12.17 23.77
C LYS A 31 -0.50 11.11 24.86
N PHE A 32 -1.41 10.15 24.72
CA PHE A 32 -1.59 9.07 25.68
C PHE A 32 -0.76 7.82 25.37
N GLU A 33 -0.13 7.77 24.20
CA GLU A 33 0.77 6.67 23.84
C GLU A 33 2.02 6.68 24.73
N THR A 34 2.23 5.55 25.41
CA THR A 34 3.34 5.32 26.35
C THR A 34 4.39 4.34 25.80
N GLN A 35 4.05 3.57 24.78
CA GLN A 35 4.96 2.65 24.09
C GLN A 35 5.75 3.45 23.05
N LEU A 36 7.05 3.63 23.30
CA LEU A 36 7.94 4.36 22.39
C LEU A 36 8.02 3.73 21.00
N GLU A 37 7.83 2.41 20.93
CA GLU A 37 7.80 1.63 19.70
C GLU A 37 6.67 2.09 18.75
N ASN A 38 5.55 2.59 19.29
CA ASN A 38 4.43 3.07 18.50
C ASN A 38 4.63 4.50 17.98
N CYS A 39 5.70 5.19 18.37
CA CYS A 39 5.87 6.59 17.98
C CYS A 39 6.12 6.78 16.49
N GLY A 40 6.77 5.83 15.81
CA GLY A 40 6.90 5.86 14.36
C GLY A 40 5.54 5.89 13.65
N TYR A 41 4.56 5.12 14.14
CA TYR A 41 3.20 5.13 13.61
C TYR A 41 2.52 6.50 13.77
N TYR A 42 2.67 7.15 14.93
CA TYR A 42 2.10 8.50 15.11
C TYR A 42 2.87 9.57 14.32
N ASP A 43 4.18 9.41 14.12
CA ASP A 43 4.94 10.32 13.27
C ASP A 43 4.48 10.22 11.80
N MET A 44 4.20 9.00 11.32
CA MET A 44 3.60 8.77 10.01
C MET A 44 2.22 9.44 9.88
N LEU A 45 1.34 9.23 10.86
CA LEU A 45 0.02 9.87 10.88
C LEU A 45 0.15 11.40 10.91
N GLY A 46 1.13 11.94 11.64
CA GLY A 46 1.42 13.37 11.66
C GLY A 46 1.79 13.89 10.29
N ALA A 47 2.62 13.17 9.53
CA ALA A 47 2.96 13.51 8.16
C ALA A 47 1.72 13.53 7.24
N LEU A 48 0.85 12.53 7.33
CA LEU A 48 -0.43 12.48 6.60
C LEU A 48 -1.37 13.64 6.98
N CYS A 49 -1.32 14.06 8.24
CA CYS A 49 -2.04 15.22 8.75
C CYS A 49 -1.42 16.58 8.36
N GLY A 50 -0.28 16.57 7.66
CA GLY A 50 0.41 17.74 7.12
C GLY A 50 1.55 18.28 8.00
N CYS A 51 1.93 17.59 9.07
CA CYS A 51 3.15 17.91 9.81
C CYS A 51 4.39 17.67 8.93
N ASP A 52 5.44 18.46 9.12
CA ASP A 52 6.75 18.24 8.47
C ASP A 52 7.59 17.26 9.29
N ASN A 53 7.07 16.05 9.47
CA ASN A 53 7.73 15.01 10.25
C ASN A 53 8.85 14.37 9.43
N GLU A 54 10.01 14.21 10.04
CA GLU A 54 11.15 13.54 9.42
C GLU A 54 10.91 12.02 9.43
N ALA A 55 11.04 11.43 8.24
CA ALA A 55 10.99 9.98 8.07
C ALA A 55 12.19 9.31 8.77
N PRO A 56 12.01 8.10 9.34
CA PRO A 56 13.11 7.33 9.91
C PRO A 56 14.14 6.95 8.83
N THR A 57 15.43 6.92 9.19
CA THR A 57 16.52 6.62 8.25
C THR A 57 16.52 5.18 7.71
N ASP A 58 15.82 4.30 8.40
CA ASP A 58 15.69 2.86 8.16
C ASP A 58 14.27 2.48 7.70
N GLY A 59 13.44 3.47 7.34
CA GLY A 59 12.17 3.23 6.64
C GLY A 59 12.38 2.66 5.23
N CYS A 60 11.35 2.07 4.65
CA CYS A 60 11.42 1.57 3.26
C CYS A 60 11.53 2.69 2.21
N GLY A 61 11.26 3.94 2.60
CA GLY A 61 11.28 5.10 1.72
C GLY A 61 9.97 5.26 0.94
N LYS A 62 9.96 6.19 -0.04
CA LYS A 62 8.78 6.41 -0.88
C LYS A 62 8.50 5.20 -1.78
N LEU A 63 7.22 4.96 -2.09
CA LEU A 63 6.79 3.83 -2.93
C LEU A 63 7.52 3.77 -4.27
N CYS A 64 7.51 4.87 -5.03
CA CYS A 64 8.15 4.93 -6.35
C CYS A 64 9.61 5.41 -6.29
N GLY A 65 10.22 5.48 -5.11
CA GLY A 65 11.55 6.02 -4.91
C GLY A 65 11.58 7.53 -4.62
N ASP A 66 12.70 8.00 -4.08
CA ASP A 66 12.79 9.34 -3.46
C ASP A 66 12.63 10.51 -4.44
N ASP A 67 13.05 10.30 -5.69
CA ASP A 67 13.09 11.30 -6.76
C ASP A 67 11.83 11.32 -7.63
N GLU A 68 10.91 10.37 -7.43
CA GLU A 68 9.71 10.23 -8.24
C GLU A 68 8.48 10.76 -7.51
N ALA A 69 7.55 11.32 -8.28
CA ALA A 69 6.25 11.70 -7.75
C ALA A 69 5.33 10.49 -7.82
N LEU A 70 4.61 10.22 -6.74
CA LEU A 70 3.57 9.20 -6.70
C LEU A 70 2.52 9.47 -7.81
N PRO A 71 2.34 8.56 -8.80
CA PRO A 71 1.53 8.86 -9.98
C PRO A 71 0.03 9.01 -9.70
N ASN A 72 -0.53 8.18 -8.81
CA ASN A 72 -1.96 8.16 -8.51
C ASN A 72 -2.23 8.26 -7.00
N PRO A 73 -1.91 9.39 -6.35
CA PRO A 73 -1.91 9.48 -4.89
C PRO A 73 -3.28 9.26 -4.22
N GLU A 74 -4.37 9.52 -4.94
CA GLU A 74 -5.75 9.35 -4.45
C GLU A 74 -6.37 8.00 -4.83
N LEU A 75 -5.67 7.15 -5.58
CA LEU A 75 -6.19 5.83 -5.94
C LEU A 75 -6.26 4.96 -4.68
N GLU A 76 -7.43 4.40 -4.40
CA GLU A 76 -7.60 3.44 -3.32
C GLU A 76 -7.13 2.05 -3.76
N VAL A 77 -6.20 1.50 -2.99
CA VAL A 77 -5.60 0.17 -3.14
C VAL A 77 -5.77 -0.51 -1.79
N TRP A 78 -6.43 -1.67 -1.75
CA TRP A 78 -6.61 -2.43 -0.50
C TRP A 78 -7.28 -1.64 0.65
N GLY A 79 -8.19 -0.72 0.30
CA GLY A 79 -8.94 0.10 1.28
C GLY A 79 -8.17 1.31 1.83
N GLN A 80 -7.00 1.62 1.26
CA GLN A 80 -6.17 2.76 1.62
C GLN A 80 -5.70 3.48 0.35
N THR A 81 -5.56 4.80 0.38
CA THR A 81 -5.04 5.56 -0.77
C THR A 81 -3.56 5.30 -1.00
N CYS A 82 -3.09 5.40 -2.24
CA CYS A 82 -1.67 5.29 -2.55
C CYS A 82 -0.78 6.26 -1.75
N ARG A 83 -1.29 7.44 -1.41
CA ARG A 83 -0.58 8.41 -0.55
C ARG A 83 -0.40 7.88 0.87
N GLU A 84 -1.43 7.25 1.43
CA GLU A 84 -1.34 6.63 2.74
C GLU A 84 -0.37 5.44 2.71
N TRP A 85 -0.41 4.63 1.65
CA TRP A 85 0.58 3.56 1.43
C TRP A 85 2.01 4.09 1.30
N GLU A 86 2.20 5.25 0.65
CA GLU A 86 3.50 5.91 0.57
C GLU A 86 3.99 6.37 1.95
N ALA A 87 3.11 6.91 2.78
CA ALA A 87 3.46 7.24 4.15
C ALA A 87 3.79 5.98 4.96
N GLU A 88 3.01 4.90 4.83
CA GLU A 88 3.32 3.64 5.50
C GLU A 88 4.70 3.11 5.10
N SER A 89 4.99 3.02 3.80
CA SER A 89 6.30 2.59 3.31
C SER A 89 7.43 3.50 3.81
N THR A 90 7.22 4.82 3.79
CA THR A 90 8.22 5.80 4.22
C THR A 90 8.59 5.64 5.70
N PHE A 91 7.62 5.25 6.54
CA PHE A 91 7.80 5.12 7.98
C PHE A 91 7.94 3.67 8.48
N ASP A 92 7.88 2.67 7.59
CA ASP A 92 8.01 1.26 7.96
C ASP A 92 9.47 0.87 8.18
N VAL A 93 9.87 0.85 9.46
CA VAL A 93 11.19 0.40 9.92
C VAL A 93 11.26 -1.12 10.18
N TYR A 94 10.15 -1.83 10.02
CA TYR A 94 10.05 -3.25 10.39
C TYR A 94 10.27 -4.17 9.20
N SER A 95 9.85 -3.78 7.98
CA SER A 95 10.06 -4.59 6.78
C SER A 95 11.54 -4.78 6.45
N GLY A 96 12.39 -3.78 6.66
CA GLY A 96 13.84 -3.89 6.49
C GLY A 96 14.25 -4.43 5.12
N GLU A 97 14.86 -5.62 5.07
CA GLU A 97 15.25 -6.25 3.78
C GLU A 97 14.06 -6.70 2.92
N PHE A 98 12.87 -6.81 3.51
CA PHE A 98 11.64 -7.21 2.84
C PHE A 98 10.83 -6.02 2.28
N CYS A 99 11.31 -4.78 2.40
CA CYS A 99 10.61 -3.59 1.90
C CYS A 99 10.12 -3.74 0.45
N GLU A 100 10.97 -4.28 -0.42
CA GLU A 100 10.60 -4.49 -1.82
C GLU A 100 9.47 -5.53 -1.95
N ASP A 101 9.57 -6.67 -1.26
CA ASP A 101 8.53 -7.70 -1.30
C ASP A 101 7.21 -7.23 -0.67
N THR A 102 7.27 -6.51 0.47
CA THR A 102 6.11 -5.98 1.19
C THR A 102 5.29 -5.01 0.32
N TYR A 103 5.95 -4.09 -0.38
CA TYR A 103 5.28 -2.99 -1.07
C TYR A 103 5.14 -3.19 -2.58
N ARG A 104 5.74 -4.23 -3.18
CA ARG A 104 5.78 -4.45 -4.63
C ARG A 104 4.41 -4.34 -5.30
N GLU A 105 3.43 -5.04 -4.74
CA GLU A 105 2.07 -5.06 -5.29
C GLU A 105 1.45 -3.66 -5.25
N VAL A 106 1.56 -2.98 -4.13
CA VAL A 106 1.04 -1.61 -3.97
C VAL A 106 1.76 -0.64 -4.90
N LYS A 107 3.08 -0.75 -5.08
CA LYS A 107 3.83 0.04 -6.07
C LYS A 107 3.27 -0.15 -7.48
N TYR A 108 3.02 -1.40 -7.88
CA TYR A 108 2.44 -1.71 -9.17
C TYR A 108 1.04 -1.08 -9.32
N LEU A 109 0.19 -1.22 -8.31
CA LEU A 109 -1.18 -0.70 -8.32
C LEU A 109 -1.26 0.82 -8.31
N CYS A 110 -0.37 1.47 -7.57
CA CYS A 110 -0.24 2.92 -7.55
C CYS A 110 0.36 3.48 -8.84
N GLY A 111 0.87 2.59 -9.71
CA GLY A 111 1.35 2.91 -11.05
C GLY A 111 2.79 3.41 -11.06
N CYS A 112 3.61 3.04 -10.07
CA CYS A 112 5.05 3.31 -10.13
C CYS A 112 5.64 2.67 -11.38
N ASP A 113 6.61 3.35 -11.99
CA ASP A 113 7.39 2.78 -13.08
C ASP A 113 8.36 1.71 -12.55
N ASP A 114 8.87 0.85 -13.43
CA ASP A 114 9.94 -0.12 -13.14
C ASP A 114 9.68 -1.08 -11.96
N VAL A 115 8.42 -1.43 -11.68
CA VAL A 115 8.10 -2.46 -10.69
C VAL A 115 8.40 -3.85 -11.26
N ASP A 116 9.39 -4.52 -10.68
CA ASP A 116 9.74 -5.90 -11.03
C ASP A 116 8.63 -6.85 -10.58
N LEU A 117 7.76 -7.25 -11.51
CA LEU A 117 6.74 -8.25 -11.23
C LEU A 117 7.38 -9.61 -10.89
N PRO A 118 6.85 -10.35 -9.89
CA PRO A 118 7.37 -11.66 -9.55
C PRO A 118 7.31 -12.60 -10.76
N THR A 119 8.44 -13.25 -11.05
CA THR A 119 8.55 -14.20 -12.18
C THR A 119 8.00 -15.58 -11.85
N ASP A 120 7.74 -15.83 -10.58
CA ASP A 120 7.32 -17.08 -9.97
C ASP A 120 5.88 -17.05 -9.45
N GLY A 121 5.10 -16.02 -9.79
CA GLY A 121 3.64 -16.05 -9.68
C GLY A 121 2.99 -16.86 -10.81
N CYS A 122 1.66 -16.98 -10.79
CA CYS A 122 0.91 -17.64 -11.86
C CYS A 122 0.81 -16.79 -13.14
N GLY A 123 1.10 -15.48 -13.04
CA GLY A 123 1.04 -14.53 -14.15
C GLY A 123 -0.37 -14.00 -14.39
N PRO A 124 -0.61 -13.24 -15.49
CA PRO A 124 -1.93 -12.73 -15.81
C PRO A 124 -2.97 -13.85 -15.99
N ILE A 125 -4.22 -13.62 -15.54
CA ILE A 125 -5.28 -14.63 -15.62
C ILE A 125 -5.71 -14.92 -17.07
N CYS A 126 -5.57 -13.94 -17.96
CA CYS A 126 -5.72 -14.15 -19.40
C CYS A 126 -4.50 -14.88 -19.95
N SER A 127 -4.65 -16.17 -20.25
CA SER A 127 -3.54 -17.06 -20.66
C SER A 127 -2.82 -16.63 -21.94
N ASP A 128 -3.43 -15.77 -22.75
CA ASP A 128 -2.84 -15.20 -23.96
C ASP A 128 -2.07 -13.89 -23.71
N GLY A 129 -2.03 -13.42 -22.46
CA GLY A 129 -1.40 -12.16 -22.05
C GLY A 129 -2.16 -10.92 -22.51
N SER A 130 -3.40 -11.08 -22.98
CA SER A 130 -4.25 -9.95 -23.35
C SER A 130 -4.73 -9.18 -22.11
N SER A 131 -5.17 -7.95 -22.32
CA SER A 131 -5.82 -7.15 -21.29
C SER A 131 -7.21 -7.71 -20.97
N LEU A 132 -7.59 -7.68 -19.70
CA LEU A 132 -8.94 -8.01 -19.24
C LEU A 132 -10.02 -7.28 -20.06
N PRO A 133 -10.96 -7.99 -20.71
CA PRO A 133 -12.01 -7.34 -21.50
C PRO A 133 -12.98 -6.50 -20.67
N ASP A 134 -13.28 -6.96 -19.45
CA ASP A 134 -14.08 -6.24 -18.46
C ASP A 134 -13.43 -6.35 -17.07
N PRO A 135 -12.51 -5.44 -16.72
CA PRO A 135 -11.79 -5.48 -15.44
C PRO A 135 -12.69 -5.42 -14.21
N ASP A 136 -13.86 -4.81 -14.33
CA ASP A 136 -14.80 -4.58 -13.22
C ASP A 136 -15.84 -5.71 -13.09
N LEU A 137 -15.80 -6.71 -13.97
CA LEU A 137 -16.68 -7.87 -13.88
C LEU A 137 -16.42 -8.64 -12.59
N ILE A 138 -17.49 -8.95 -11.86
CA ILE A 138 -17.41 -9.70 -10.60
C ILE A 138 -17.43 -11.21 -10.87
N VAL A 139 -16.36 -11.89 -10.48
CA VAL A 139 -16.20 -13.35 -10.49
C VAL A 139 -15.88 -13.79 -9.06
N TYR A 140 -16.58 -14.79 -8.53
CA TYR A 140 -16.38 -15.28 -7.15
C TYR A 140 -16.34 -14.19 -6.06
N ASN A 141 -17.18 -13.15 -6.20
CA ASN A 141 -17.29 -11.98 -5.32
C ASN A 141 -16.18 -10.93 -5.41
N GLU A 142 -15.18 -11.12 -6.26
CA GLU A 142 -14.13 -10.13 -6.50
C GLU A 142 -14.10 -9.70 -7.98
N THR A 143 -13.44 -8.60 -8.30
CA THR A 143 -13.33 -8.12 -9.68
C THR A 143 -12.32 -8.94 -10.48
N CYS A 144 -12.46 -8.95 -11.80
CA CYS A 144 -11.46 -9.55 -12.68
C CYS A 144 -10.08 -8.88 -12.54
N SER A 145 -10.05 -7.56 -12.27
CA SER A 145 -8.82 -6.86 -11.93
C SER A 145 -8.16 -7.40 -10.66
N TYR A 146 -8.94 -7.65 -9.60
CA TYR A 146 -8.48 -8.25 -8.36
C TYR A 146 -7.84 -9.62 -8.61
N TRP A 147 -8.56 -10.52 -9.28
CA TRP A 147 -8.04 -11.85 -9.55
C TRP A 147 -6.80 -11.87 -10.43
N ASN A 148 -6.71 -10.93 -11.37
CA ASN A 148 -5.51 -10.78 -12.18
C ASN A 148 -4.29 -10.39 -11.35
N LEU A 149 -4.49 -9.53 -10.35
CA LEU A 149 -3.41 -9.11 -9.44
C LEU A 149 -3.01 -10.26 -8.52
N GLU A 150 -3.97 -10.91 -7.87
CA GLU A 150 -3.72 -12.10 -7.05
C GLU A 150 -2.92 -13.14 -7.85
N SER A 151 -3.34 -13.49 -9.07
CA SER A 151 -2.61 -14.44 -9.91
C SER A 151 -1.18 -14.00 -10.24
N ILE A 152 -0.96 -12.70 -10.49
CA ILE A 152 0.38 -12.17 -10.75
C ILE A 152 1.25 -12.29 -9.49
N PHE A 153 0.71 -11.96 -8.31
CA PHE A 153 1.46 -11.89 -7.05
C PHE A 153 1.44 -13.18 -6.22
N ASP A 154 0.68 -14.21 -6.62
CA ASP A 154 0.57 -15.48 -5.91
C ASP A 154 1.78 -16.39 -6.15
N VAL A 155 2.89 -16.04 -5.50
CA VAL A 155 4.15 -16.79 -5.52
C VAL A 155 4.05 -18.12 -4.75
N TYR A 156 3.15 -18.20 -3.76
CA TYR A 156 2.95 -19.42 -2.97
C TYR A 156 2.04 -20.43 -3.69
N GLY A 157 1.08 -19.95 -4.48
CA GLY A 157 0.14 -20.76 -5.24
C GLY A 157 0.81 -21.63 -6.30
N VAL A 158 1.94 -21.18 -6.84
CA VAL A 158 2.78 -21.95 -7.76
C VAL A 158 3.39 -23.20 -7.11
N GLN A 159 3.64 -23.17 -5.79
CA GLN A 159 4.15 -24.34 -5.07
C GLN A 159 3.07 -25.42 -4.83
N GLU A 160 1.80 -25.03 -4.84
CA GLU A 160 0.66 -25.91 -4.56
C GLU A 160 -0.23 -26.22 -5.79
N ASP A 161 0.18 -25.80 -7.01
CA ASP A 161 -0.54 -26.02 -8.29
C ASP A 161 -1.88 -25.27 -8.41
N TYR A 162 -2.07 -24.18 -7.66
CA TYR A 162 -3.31 -23.36 -7.71
C TYR A 162 -3.43 -22.48 -8.95
N CYS A 163 -2.39 -22.40 -9.80
CA CYS A 163 -2.47 -21.62 -11.04
C CYS A 163 -3.60 -22.08 -11.97
N GLY A 164 -4.03 -23.35 -11.88
CA GLY A 164 -5.19 -23.84 -12.62
C GLY A 164 -6.51 -23.13 -12.24
N ASP A 165 -6.65 -22.69 -10.98
CA ASP A 165 -7.84 -21.97 -10.53
C ASP A 165 -7.90 -20.57 -11.14
N TYR A 166 -6.76 -19.88 -11.23
CA TYR A 166 -6.66 -18.58 -11.89
C TYR A 166 -6.94 -18.63 -13.40
N VAL A 167 -6.55 -19.71 -14.08
CA VAL A 167 -6.93 -19.93 -15.49
C VAL A 167 -8.45 -20.04 -15.63
N HIS A 168 -9.10 -20.75 -14.72
CA HIS A 168 -10.57 -20.84 -14.73
C HIS A 168 -11.23 -19.48 -14.49
N VAL A 169 -10.68 -18.67 -13.61
CA VAL A 169 -11.14 -17.29 -13.40
C VAL A 169 -10.93 -16.45 -14.66
N GLY A 170 -9.80 -16.58 -15.35
CA GLY A 170 -9.55 -15.94 -16.64
C GLY A 170 -10.62 -16.24 -17.68
N ASP A 171 -11.02 -17.50 -17.83
CA ASP A 171 -12.11 -17.90 -18.73
C ASP A 171 -13.46 -17.25 -18.39
N LEU A 172 -13.70 -16.96 -17.10
CA LEU A 172 -14.93 -16.30 -16.64
C LEU A 172 -14.87 -14.78 -16.83
N CYS A 173 -13.66 -14.20 -16.79
CA CYS A 173 -13.39 -12.78 -16.98
C CYS A 173 -13.42 -12.33 -18.45
N GLY A 174 -13.34 -13.28 -19.39
CA GLY A 174 -13.53 -13.05 -20.82
C GLY A 174 -12.25 -13.20 -21.62
#